data_AF-A0AAW8AQP2-F1
#
_entry.id   AF-A0AAW8AQP2-F1
#
_cell.length_a   1.000
_cell.length_b   1.000
_cell.length_c   1.000
_cell.angle_alpha   90.00
_cell.angle_beta   90.00
_cell.angle_gamma   90.00
#
_symmetry.space_group_name_H-M   'P 1'
#
loop_
_entity.id
_entity.type
_entity.pdbx_description
1 polymer ?
#
loop_
_entity_poly.entity_id
_entity_poly.type
_entity_poly.pdbx_seq_one_letter_code
_entity_poly.pdbx_strand_id
1 'polypeptide(L)' 'KEYWLGPGMRICLAIKAPPAGEELSIRNGPVRLGTFRSVANTDAPTEWPPALPANPIAEPDLANAEKLNFNFEWVGTVS' A
#
# COMPACT_ATOMS: atom_id res chain seq x y z
N LYS A 1 -11.99 5.58 3.50
CA LYS A 1 -11.21 5.67 2.24
C LYS A 1 -10.87 4.25 1.84
N GLU A 2 -11.28 3.82 0.66
CA GLU A 2 -10.83 2.55 0.09
C GLU A 2 -9.52 2.78 -0.66
N TYR A 3 -8.57 1.85 -0.53
CA TYR A 3 -7.29 1.91 -1.23
C TYR A 3 -7.23 0.76 -2.24
N TRP A 4 -7.10 1.10 -3.52
CA TRP A 4 -7.06 0.13 -4.61
C TRP A 4 -5.62 -0.30 -4.86
N LEU A 5 -5.34 -1.59 -4.71
CA LEU A 5 -4.04 -2.18 -5.03
C LEU A 5 -4.19 -3.07 -6.26
N GLY A 6 -3.78 -2.56 -7.43
CA GLY A 6 -3.84 -3.29 -8.69
C GLY A 6 -2.76 -4.37 -8.82
N PRO A 7 -2.85 -5.23 -9.84
CA PRO A 7 -1.82 -6.24 -10.11
C PRO A 7 -0.43 -5.62 -10.29
N GLY A 8 0.59 -6.18 -9.62
CA GLY A 8 1.97 -5.69 -9.67
C GLY A 8 2.29 -4.48 -8.76
N MET A 9 1.27 -3.87 -8.15
CA MET A 9 1.44 -2.81 -7.15
C MET A 9 1.78 -3.38 -5.77
N ARG A 10 2.48 -2.58 -4.95
CA ARG A 10 2.85 -2.93 -3.56
C ARG A 10 2.70 -1.71 -2.66
N ILE A 11 2.58 -1.94 -1.35
CA ILE A 11 2.51 -0.89 -0.33
C ILE A 11 3.42 -1.21 0.86
N CYS A 12 4.14 -0.21 1.35
CA CYS A 12 4.85 -0.24 2.63
C CYS A 12 3.93 0.40 3.69
N LEU A 13 3.31 -0.41 4.55
CA LEU A 13 2.28 0.03 5.49
C LEU A 13 2.68 -0.27 6.93
N ALA A 14 2.65 0.76 7.78
CA ALA A 14 2.75 0.62 9.23
C ALA A 14 1.35 0.55 9.86
N ILE A 15 1.18 -0.33 10.85
CA ILE A 15 -0.05 -0.48 11.65
C ILE A 15 0.36 -0.41 13.12
N LYS A 16 -0.35 0.40 13.92
CA LYS A 16 -0.22 0.37 15.37
C LYS A 16 -1.20 -0.66 15.92
N ALA A 17 -0.68 -1.72 16.52
CA ALA A 17 -1.51 -2.79 17.04
C ALA A 17 -2.44 -2.27 18.16
N PRO A 18 -3.70 -2.71 18.21
CA PRO A 18 -4.60 -2.40 19.32
C PRO A 18 -4.18 -3.15 20.59
N PRO A 19 -4.81 -2.91 21.75
CA PRO A 19 -4.58 -3.68 22.96
C PRO A 19 -4.63 -5.21 22.73
N ALA A 20 -3.88 -5.95 23.55
CA ALA A 20 -3.77 -7.40 23.42
C ALA A 20 -5.15 -8.08 23.55
N GLY A 21 -5.40 -9.07 22.69
CA GLY A 21 -6.68 -9.77 22.61
C GLY A 21 -7.68 -9.18 21.61
N GLU A 22 -7.47 -7.94 21.14
CA GLU A 22 -8.25 -7.37 20.05
C GLU A 22 -7.80 -7.90 18.67
N GLU A 23 -8.72 -7.88 17.71
CA GLU A 23 -8.50 -8.36 16.34
C GLU A 23 -8.82 -7.27 15.31
N LEU A 24 -7.96 -7.14 14.29
CA LEU A 24 -8.16 -6.28 13.13
C LEU A 24 -8.45 -7.13 11.89
N SER A 25 -9.60 -6.90 11.27
CA SER A 25 -9.96 -7.53 10.00
C SER A 25 -9.39 -6.75 8.82
N ILE A 26 -8.48 -7.37 8.06
CA ILE A 26 -8.00 -6.85 6.78
C ILE A 26 -8.97 -7.26 5.69
N ARG A 27 -9.37 -6.30 4.84
CA ARG A 27 -10.48 -6.47 3.91
C ARG A 27 -10.21 -5.90 2.53
N ASN A 28 -10.86 -6.48 1.53
CA ASN A 28 -11.09 -5.92 0.20
C ASN A 28 -12.59 -5.68 0.05
N GLY A 29 -13.04 -4.46 0.28
CA GLY A 29 -14.46 -4.11 0.38
C GLY A 29 -15.18 -4.99 1.43
N PRO A 30 -16.23 -5.74 1.05
CA PRO A 30 -16.93 -6.62 1.99
C PRO A 30 -16.15 -7.90 2.33
N VAL A 31 -15.15 -8.28 1.53
CA VAL A 31 -14.43 -9.55 1.66
C VAL A 31 -13.32 -9.44 2.70
N ARG A 32 -13.30 -10.34 3.69
CA ARG A 32 -12.18 -10.46 4.64
C ARG A 32 -11.03 -11.21 3.98
N LEU A 33 -9.88 -10.56 3.88
CA LEU A 33 -8.63 -11.15 3.40
C LEU A 33 -7.89 -11.91 4.51
N GLY A 34 -8.00 -11.41 5.74
CA GLY A 34 -7.37 -12.03 6.90
C GLY A 34 -7.69 -11.29 8.19
N THR A 35 -7.11 -11.79 9.28
CA THR A 35 -7.24 -11.20 10.61
C THR A 35 -5.85 -11.08 11.23
N PHE A 36 -5.52 -9.88 11.73
CA PHE A 36 -4.39 -9.70 12.63
C PHE A 36 -4.91 -9.73 14.07
N ARG A 37 -4.35 -10.63 14.88
CA ARG A 37 -4.63 -10.69 16.32
C ARG A 37 -3.53 -9.97 17.08
N SER A 38 -3.90 -9.04 17.94
CA SER A 38 -2.94 -8.40 18.84
C SER A 38 -2.55 -9.37 19.96
N VAL A 39 -1.25 -9.56 20.14
CA VAL A 39 -0.66 -10.44 21.16
C VAL A 39 0.01 -9.57 22.22
N ALA A 40 -0.03 -10.03 23.47
CA ALA A 40 0.61 -9.31 24.57
C ALA A 40 2.11 -9.11 24.30
N ASN A 41 2.55 -7.87 24.47
CA ASN A 41 3.96 -7.48 24.43
C ASN A 41 4.23 -6.58 25.65
N THR A 42 5.39 -6.77 26.29
CA THR A 42 5.87 -5.98 27.43
C THR A 42 6.63 -4.73 27.03
N ASP A 43 6.91 -4.55 25.74
CA ASP A 43 7.56 -3.35 25.22
C ASP A 43 6.68 -2.10 25.39
N ALA A 44 7.32 -0.96 25.66
CA ALA A 44 6.61 0.32 25.73
C ALA A 44 6.06 0.71 24.35
N PRO A 45 4.85 1.30 24.27
CA PRO A 45 4.33 1.82 23.02
C PRO A 45 5.27 2.86 22.41
N THR A 46 5.59 2.71 21.13
CA THR A 46 6.42 3.67 20.40
C THR A 46 5.56 4.72 19.68
N GLU A 47 6.16 5.87 19.38
CA GLU A 47 5.60 6.86 18.47
C GLU A 47 5.60 6.33 17.02
N TRP A 48 4.90 7.03 16.13
CA TRP A 48 4.94 6.72 14.70
C TRP A 48 6.34 6.99 14.14
N PRO A 49 6.87 6.11 13.27
CA PRO A 49 8.12 6.40 12.60
C PRO A 49 7.97 7.65 11.73
N PRO A 50 9.07 8.39 11.49
CA PRO A 50 9.07 9.47 10.51
C PRO A 50 8.75 8.92 9.11
N ALA A 51 8.42 9.83 8.20
CA ALA A 51 8.21 9.47 6.80
C ALA A 51 9.44 8.75 6.23
N LEU A 52 9.21 7.70 5.42
CA LEU A 52 10.30 7.02 4.73
C LEU A 52 11.05 8.02 3.83
N PRO A 53 12.39 7.99 3.81
CA PRO A 53 13.16 8.82 2.89
C PRO A 53 12.79 8.46 1.45
N ALA A 54 12.77 9.46 0.58
CA ALA A 54 12.51 9.25 -0.84
C ALA A 54 13.63 8.39 -1.45
N ASN A 55 13.26 7.49 -2.37
CA ASN A 55 14.25 6.77 -3.16
C ASN A 55 15.02 7.77 -4.04
N PRO A 56 16.34 7.58 -4.23
CA PRO A 56 17.14 8.44 -5.11
C PRO A 56 16.83 8.10 -6.59
N ILE A 57 15.67 8.55 -7.06
CA ILE A 57 15.27 8.45 -8.46
C ILE A 57 15.48 9.80 -9.15
N ALA A 58 15.73 9.77 -10.45
CA ALA A 58 15.88 11.00 -11.22
C ALA A 58 14.54 11.76 -11.24
N GLU A 59 14.57 13.01 -10.79
CA GLU A 59 13.42 13.90 -10.86
C GLU A 59 13.16 14.30 -12.32
N PRO A 60 11.93 14.14 -12.84
CA PRO A 60 11.59 14.57 -14.20
C PRO A 60 11.66 16.10 -14.33
N ASP A 61 12.41 16.59 -15.32
CA ASP A 61 12.39 18.01 -15.71
C ASP A 61 11.14 18.29 -16.57
N LEU A 62 10.10 18.81 -15.92
CA LEU A 62 8.81 19.05 -16.57
C LEU A 62 8.85 20.19 -17.60
N ALA A 63 9.82 21.11 -17.54
CA ALA A 63 9.93 22.21 -18.49
C ALA A 63 10.50 21.75 -19.85
N ASN A 64 11.33 20.71 -19.82
CA ASN A 64 11.99 20.15 -21.00
C ASN A 64 11.48 18.76 -21.41
N ALA A 65 10.47 18.22 -20.71
CA ALA A 65 9.91 16.91 -20.99
C ALA A 65 9.18 16.84 -22.35
N GLU A 66 9.30 15.69 -23.03
CA GLU A 66 8.57 15.39 -24.25
C GLU A 66 7.28 14.62 -23.95
N LYS A 67 6.17 15.01 -24.59
CA LYS A 67 4.91 14.28 -24.50
C LYS A 67 4.83 13.16 -25.54
N LEU A 68 4.78 11.92 -25.07
CA LEU A 68 4.51 10.73 -25.90
C LEU A 68 3.10 10.22 -25.64
N ASN A 69 2.37 9.85 -26.70
CA ASN A 69 1.02 9.29 -26.59
C ASN A 69 1.08 7.77 -26.74
N PHE A 70 0.44 7.05 -25.82
CA PHE A 70 0.28 5.61 -25.87
C PHE A 70 -1.22 5.29 -25.96
N ASN A 71 -1.62 4.56 -26.99
CA ASN A 71 -2.98 4.03 -27.13
C ASN A 71 -3.00 2.61 -26.61
N PHE A 72 -3.90 2.33 -25.67
CA PHE A 72 -4.09 1.00 -25.13
C PHE A 72 -5.37 0.43 -25.74
N GLU A 73 -5.24 -0.59 -26.59
CA GLU A 73 -6.36 -1.33 -27.14
C GLU A 73 -6.55 -2.66 -26.42
N TRP A 74 -7.81 -3.11 -26.36
CA TRP A 74 -8.13 -4.42 -25.82
C TRP A 74 -7.92 -5.47 -26.91
N VAL A 75 -6.75 -6.11 -26.96
CA VAL A 75 -6.59 -7.33 -27.75
C VAL A 75 -7.17 -8.46 -26.92
N GLY A 76 -8.44 -8.76 -27.15
CA GLY A 76 -9.14 -9.82 -26.46
C GLY A 76 -8.48 -11.17 -26.65
N THR A 77 -8.20 -11.84 -25.52
CA THR A 77 -8.18 -13.29 -25.34
C THR A 77 -7.76 -14.11 -26.56
N VAL A 78 -6.49 -14.50 -26.62
CA VAL A 78 -6.15 -15.78 -27.27
C VAL A 78 -6.68 -16.88 -26.36
N SER A 79 -7.64 -17.63 -26.91
CA SER A 79 -8.31 -18.83 -26.37
C SER A 79 -7.36 -19.84 -25.75
#